data_AF-A0A6J4FLM5-F1
#
_entry.id   AF-A0A6J4FLM5-F1
#
_cell.length_a   1.000
_cell.length_b   1.000
_cell.length_c   1.000
_cell.angle_alpha   90.00
_cell.angle_beta   90.00
_cell.angle_gamma   90.00
#
_symmetry.space_group_name_H-M   'P 1'
#
loop_
_entity.id
_entity.type
_entity.pdbx_description
1 polymer ?
#
loop_
_entity_poly.entity_id
_entity_poly.type
_entity_poly.pdbx_seq_one_letter_code
_entity_poly.pdbx_strand_id
1 'polypeptide(L)'
;MNALQHAYITLKSNDLTDGQYDFSRKWLGRDRSYYGSMKARQRQAGLRTMLALAGNLTKALVRAKAERRGNDAAVLEKLSGRIWDGVMAGRA
;
A
#
# COMPACT_ATOMS: atom_id res chain seq x y z
N MET A 1 -4.39 10.14 -10.48
CA MET A 1 -3.48 9.49 -9.50
C MET A 1 -3.78 7.99 -9.50
N ASN A 2 -2.77 7.13 -9.67
CA ASN A 2 -3.00 5.68 -9.70
C ASN A 2 -3.15 5.09 -8.27
N ALA A 3 -3.67 3.87 -8.17
CA ALA A 3 -3.95 3.23 -6.87
C ALA A 3 -2.70 3.13 -5.97
N LEU A 4 -1.53 2.88 -6.57
CA LEU A 4 -0.28 2.76 -5.85
C LEU A 4 0.19 4.11 -5.27
N GLN A 5 0.08 5.19 -6.05
CA GLN A 5 0.39 6.54 -5.60
C GLN A 5 -0.54 6.99 -4.48
N HIS A 6 -1.84 6.67 -4.60
CA HIS A 6 -2.81 6.93 -3.54
C HIS A 6 -2.42 6.19 -2.27
N ALA A 7 -2.09 4.89 -2.35
CA ALA A 7 -1.66 4.11 -1.19
C ALA A 7 -0.41 4.70 -0.52
N TYR A 8 0.61 5.08 -1.31
CA TYR A 8 1.80 5.73 -0.77
C TYR A 8 1.46 7.02 -0.02
N ILE A 9 0.67 7.91 -0.62
CA ILE A 9 0.30 9.18 0.01
C ILE A 9 -0.52 8.94 1.28
N THR A 10 -1.51 8.06 1.24
CA THR A 10 -2.31 7.73 2.43
C THR A 10 -1.43 7.19 3.56
N LEU A 11 -0.54 6.24 3.28
CA LEU A 11 0.35 5.71 4.31
C LEU A 11 1.32 6.78 4.82
N LYS A 12 1.85 7.63 3.93
CA LYS A 12 2.83 8.65 4.33
C LYS A 12 2.20 9.77 5.14
N SER A 13 0.99 10.22 4.79
CA SER A 13 0.25 11.26 5.51
C SER A 13 -0.29 10.82 6.87
N ASN A 14 -0.23 9.52 7.17
CA ASN A 14 -0.61 8.96 8.46
C ASN A 14 0.60 8.34 9.19
N ASP A 15 1.82 8.67 8.78
CA ASP A 15 3.08 8.20 9.38
C ASP A 15 3.22 6.66 9.47
N LEU A 16 2.54 5.93 8.59
CA LEU A 16 2.59 4.46 8.49
C LEU A 16 3.77 3.96 7.62
N THR A 17 4.39 4.86 6.88
CA THR A 17 5.60 4.60 6.08
C THR A 17 6.55 5.79 6.13
N ASP A 18 7.85 5.50 6.24
CA ASP A 18 8.87 6.55 6.37
C ASP A 18 9.13 7.28 5.05
N GLY A 19 8.85 6.62 3.92
CA GLY A 19 9.05 7.19 2.60
C GLY A 19 9.05 6.13 1.49
N GLN A 20 9.47 6.53 0.29
CA GLN A 20 9.37 5.68 -0.91
C GLN A 20 10.15 4.35 -0.80
N TYR A 21 11.27 4.35 -0.08
CA TYR A 21 12.11 3.16 0.10
C TYR A 21 11.48 2.15 1.07
N ASP A 22 10.95 2.64 2.19
CA ASP A 22 10.18 1.80 3.12
C ASP A 22 8.91 1.29 2.42
N PHE A 23 8.20 2.17 1.72
CA PHE A 23 7.04 1.80 0.93
C PHE A 23 7.31 0.62 -0.02
N SER A 24 8.39 0.71 -0.80
CA SER A 24 8.75 -0.34 -1.75
C SER A 24 9.04 -1.69 -1.08
N ARG A 25 9.76 -1.68 0.04
CA ARG A 25 10.15 -2.93 0.72
C ARG A 25 9.00 -3.51 1.54
N LYS A 26 8.46 -2.73 2.47
CA LYS A 26 7.49 -3.18 3.48
C LYS A 26 6.11 -3.44 2.89
N TRP A 27 5.67 -2.60 1.95
CA TRP A 27 4.31 -2.67 1.44
C TRP A 27 4.24 -3.38 0.09
N LEU A 28 5.19 -3.13 -0.81
CA LEU A 28 5.17 -3.74 -2.15
C LEU A 28 5.93 -5.07 -2.24
N GLY A 29 6.78 -5.39 -1.26
CA GLY A 29 7.66 -6.57 -1.31
C GLY A 29 8.65 -6.52 -2.47
N ARG A 30 9.14 -5.31 -2.82
CA ARG A 30 10.06 -5.05 -3.92
C ARG A 30 11.34 -4.37 -3.43
N ASP A 31 12.33 -4.27 -4.31
CA ASP A 31 13.55 -3.51 -4.03
C ASP A 31 13.27 -2.05 -3.68
N ARG A 32 14.14 -1.45 -2.86
CA ARG A 32 13.98 -0.09 -2.33
C ARG A 32 13.65 0.97 -3.37
N SER A 33 14.16 0.84 -4.59
CA SER A 33 14.01 1.83 -5.66
C SER A 33 12.79 1.59 -6.55
N TYR A 34 12.02 0.53 -6.30
CA TYR A 34 10.93 0.11 -7.19
C TYR A 34 9.87 1.20 -7.36
N TYR A 35 9.32 1.72 -6.25
CA TYR A 35 8.27 2.74 -6.32
C TYR A 35 8.76 4.02 -6.99
N GLY A 36 9.95 4.51 -6.62
CA GLY A 36 10.53 5.70 -7.22
C GLY A 36 10.73 5.56 -8.73
N SER A 37 11.27 4.43 -9.18
CA SER A 37 11.47 4.12 -10.60
C SER A 37 10.14 4.02 -11.35
N MET A 38 9.14 3.36 -10.76
CA MET A 38 7.82 3.21 -11.36
C MET A 38 7.10 4.56 -11.47
N LYS A 39 7.17 5.40 -10.42
CA LYS A 39 6.60 6.75 -10.41
C LYS A 39 7.24 7.62 -11.49
N ALA A 40 8.56 7.62 -11.61
CA ALA A 40 9.28 8.40 -12.62
C ALA A 40 8.90 7.99 -14.05
N ARG A 41 8.67 6.70 -14.27
CA ARG A 41 8.27 6.15 -15.57
C ARG A 41 6.77 6.16 -15.83
N GLN A 42 5.97 6.69 -14.89
CA GLN A 42 4.50 6.69 -14.93
C GLN A 42 3.88 5.31 -15.25
N ARG A 43 4.54 4.23 -14.82
CA ARG A 43 4.08 2.87 -15.09
C ARG A 43 2.98 2.46 -14.12
N GLN A 44 2.05 1.64 -14.61
CA GLN A 44 1.11 0.92 -13.75
C GLN A 44 1.82 -0.24 -13.04
N ALA A 45 1.32 -0.55 -11.85
CA ALA A 45 1.84 -1.65 -11.05
C ALA A 45 1.24 -2.96 -11.55
N GLY A 46 2.06 -3.96 -11.83
CA GLY A 46 1.52 -5.27 -12.20
C GLY A 46 0.73 -5.91 -11.06
N LEU A 47 -0.20 -6.82 -11.41
CA LEU A 47 -1.07 -7.53 -10.47
C LEU A 47 -0.34 -8.12 -9.25
N ARG A 48 0.83 -8.73 -9.45
CA ARG A 48 1.65 -9.28 -8.35
C ARG A 48 2.03 -8.23 -7.30
N THR A 49 2.35 -7.01 -7.75
CA THR A 49 2.68 -5.90 -6.85
C THR A 49 1.43 -5.42 -6.10
N MET A 50 0.29 -5.35 -6.78
CA MET A 50 -0.99 -4.97 -6.16
C MET A 50 -1.46 -6.01 -5.12
N LEU A 51 -1.30 -7.30 -5.41
CA LEU A 51 -1.57 -8.38 -4.44
C LEU A 51 -0.66 -8.31 -3.22
N ALA A 52 0.64 -8.04 -3.42
CA ALA A 52 1.58 -7.87 -2.32
C ALA A 52 1.17 -6.69 -1.41
N LEU A 53 0.79 -5.56 -2.03
CA LEU A 53 0.28 -4.39 -1.31
C LEU A 53 -0.98 -4.74 -0.50
N ALA A 54 -1.98 -5.35 -1.12
CA ALA A 54 -3.23 -5.72 -0.48
C ALA A 54 -3.02 -6.67 0.72
N GLY A 55 -2.18 -7.68 0.54
CA GLY A 55 -1.83 -8.63 1.60
C GLY A 55 -1.10 -7.97 2.77
N ASN A 56 -0.13 -7.09 2.49
CA ASN A 56 0.62 -6.40 3.53
C ASN A 56 -0.22 -5.36 4.28
N LEU A 57 -1.14 -4.66 3.60
CA LEU A 57 -2.15 -3.80 4.23
C LEU A 57 -3.05 -4.58 5.19
N THR A 58 -3.50 -5.75 4.76
CA THR A 58 -4.34 -6.63 5.60
C THR A 58 -3.58 -7.12 6.83
N LYS A 59 -2.32 -7.53 6.69
CA LYS A 59 -1.47 -7.93 7.83
C LYS A 59 -1.25 -6.77 8.80
N ALA A 60 -0.97 -5.57 8.30
CA ALA A 60 -0.79 -4.38 9.11
C ALA A 60 -2.08 -4.02 9.87
N LEU A 61 -3.24 -4.13 9.22
CA LEU A 61 -4.55 -3.90 9.83
C LEU A 61 -4.80 -4.85 11.01
N VAL A 62 -4.59 -6.14 10.81
CA VAL A 62 -4.76 -7.16 11.87
C VAL A 62 -3.86 -6.82 13.06
N ARG A 63 -2.61 -6.45 12.81
CA ARG A 63 -1.67 -6.05 13.86
C ARG A 63 -2.12 -4.77 14.57
N ALA A 64 -2.55 -3.75 13.84
CA ALA A 64 -3.04 -2.49 14.43
C ALA A 64 -4.28 -2.72 15.32
N LYS A 65 -5.21 -3.59 14.90
CA LYS A 65 -6.37 -4.00 15.71
C LYS A 65 -5.92 -4.73 16.99
N ALA A 66 -4.97 -5.66 16.89
CA ALA A 66 -4.44 -6.38 18.04
C ALA A 66 -3.73 -5.45 19.06
N GLU A 67 -2.99 -4.46 18.57
CA GLU A 67 -2.28 -3.46 19.38
C GLU A 67 -3.17 -2.30 19.85
N ARG A 68 -4.49 -2.34 19.59
CA ARG A 68 -5.46 -1.28 19.91
C ARG A 68 -5.10 0.10 19.33
N ARG A 69 -4.41 0.14 18.19
CA ARG A 69 -4.11 1.36 17.43
C ARG A 69 -5.30 1.75 16.55
N GLY A 70 -6.37 2.26 17.17
CA GLY A 70 -7.67 2.50 16.52
C GLY A 70 -7.61 3.37 15.27
N ASN A 71 -6.87 4.48 15.30
CA ASN A 71 -6.74 5.39 14.16
C ASN A 71 -6.03 4.71 12.97
N ASP A 72 -4.89 4.07 13.22
CA ASP A 72 -4.14 3.34 12.20
C ASP A 72 -4.98 2.22 11.60
N ALA A 73 -5.73 1.48 12.43
CA ALA A 73 -6.62 0.43 11.98
C ALA A 73 -7.71 0.96 11.04
N ALA A 74 -8.33 2.09 11.34
CA ALA A 74 -9.35 2.69 10.47
C ALA A 74 -8.79 3.10 9.11
N VAL A 75 -7.60 3.71 9.09
CA VAL A 75 -6.90 4.09 7.84
C VAL A 75 -6.56 2.85 7.01
N LEU A 76 -5.98 1.83 7.65
CA LEU A 76 -5.57 0.59 6.99
C LEU A 76 -6.77 -0.20 6.47
N GLU A 77 -7.89 -0.21 7.18
CA GLU A 77 -9.12 -0.89 6.75
C GLU A 77 -9.69 -0.27 5.48
N LYS A 78 -9.86 1.06 5.48
CA LYS A 78 -10.34 1.80 4.30
C LYS A 78 -9.41 1.64 3.11
N LEU A 79 -8.10 1.72 3.34
CA LEU A 79 -7.10 1.58 2.27
C LEU A 79 -7.04 0.15 1.74
N SER A 80 -7.03 -0.86 2.62
CA SER A 80 -7.00 -2.27 2.23
C SER A 80 -8.20 -2.65 1.37
N GLY A 81 -9.42 -2.27 1.79
CA GLY A 81 -10.65 -2.52 1.03
C GLY A 81 -10.56 -1.96 -0.39
N ARG A 82 -10.15 -0.68 -0.51
CA ARG A 82 -10.01 -0.03 -1.82
C ARG A 82 -9.02 -0.72 -2.76
N ILE A 83 -7.89 -1.20 -2.22
CA ILE A 83 -6.88 -1.91 -3.02
C ILE A 83 -7.40 -3.28 -3.45
N TRP A 84 -8.07 -4.00 -2.55
CA TRP A 84 -8.71 -5.28 -2.89
C TRP A 84 -9.79 -5.12 -3.96
N ASP A 85 -10.64 -4.09 -3.88
CA ASP A 85 -11.65 -3.80 -4.90
C ASP A 85 -10.99 -3.57 -6.27
N GLY A 86 -9.87 -2.83 -6.31
CA GLY A 86 -9.11 -2.61 -7.55
C GLY A 86 -8.52 -3.89 -8.12
N VAL A 87 -7.95 -4.75 -7.27
CA VAL A 87 -7.40 -6.06 -7.66
C VAL A 87 -8.48 -6.98 -8.21
N MET A 88 -9.61 -7.10 -7.51
CA MET A 88 -10.71 -8.00 -7.87
C MET A 88 -11.47 -7.53 -9.11
N ALA A 89 -11.58 -6.22 -9.33
CA ALA A 89 -12.17 -5.66 -10.54
C ALA A 89 -11.25 -5.75 -11.77
N GLY A 90 -10.03 -6.29 -11.66
CA GLY A 90 -9.06 -6.36 -12.75
C GLY A 90 -8.54 -4.98 -13.18
N ARG A 91 -8.63 -3.96 -12.32
CA ARG A 91 -8.23 -2.57 -12.59
C ARG A 91 -6.81 -2.26 -12.08
N ALA A 92 -5.96 -3.27 -12.00
CA ALA A 92 -4.58 -3.19 -11.50
C ALA A 92 -3.65 -2.52 -12.50
#